data_AF-A0A6L2P0L8-F1
#
_entry.id   AF-A0A6L2P0L8-F1
#
_cell.length_a   1.000
_cell.length_b   1.000
_cell.length_c   1.000
_cell.angle_alpha   90.00
_cell.angle_beta   90.00
_cell.angle_gamma   90.00
#
_symmetry.space_group_name_H-M   'P 1'
#
loop_
_entity.id
_entity.type
_entity.pdbx_description
1 polymer ?
#
loop_
_entity_poly.entity_id
_entity_poly.type
_entity_poly.pdbx_seq_one_letter_code
_entity_poly.pdbx_strand_id
1 'polypeptide(L)'
;MTSLADKAILSGADNRPPMLEKDMYDSWKSQMKLYMLNRQHGRMILESIENDAIQADCDVKATNIILQGLPLDVYALVSIHKVAKELCERIQMLMQGTSLTKQERECKLYDEFDKFAYKKGESLPDFYLRFSLLLNDMNIYNIKLEQFQVNTKFLNTLPPEWSKFVTDVKLVRDLHTTNVDQLHAYLGQHEYHANEVRLMHEHTSDLLALVAHHQMNNSTYQQH
;
A
#
# COMPACT_ATOMS: atom_id res chain seq x y z
N MET A 1 -0.13 -37.08 10.74
CA MET A 1 -0.61 -35.68 10.80
C MET A 1 0.06 -35.02 12.00
N THR A 2 1.16 -34.31 11.75
CA THR A 2 1.84 -33.48 12.77
C THR A 2 1.10 -32.15 12.89
N SER A 3 0.90 -31.69 14.12
CA SER A 3 0.03 -30.56 14.44
C SER A 3 0.70 -29.23 14.07
N LEU A 4 -0.12 -28.17 13.94
CA LEU A 4 0.35 -26.80 13.69
C LEU A 4 1.32 -26.30 14.79
N ALA A 5 1.24 -26.87 15.99
CA ALA A 5 2.15 -26.58 17.10
C ALA A 5 3.54 -27.23 16.92
N ASP A 6 3.63 -28.38 16.25
CA ASP A 6 4.91 -29.06 15.98
C ASP A 6 5.75 -28.32 14.93
N LYS A 7 5.13 -27.46 14.11
CA LYS A 7 5.85 -26.55 13.21
C LYS A 7 6.37 -25.29 13.89
N ALA A 8 5.80 -24.90 15.04
CA ALA A 8 6.22 -23.71 15.77
C ALA A 8 7.48 -23.92 16.63
N ILE A 9 7.85 -25.18 16.91
CA ILE A 9 9.03 -25.52 17.73
C ILE A 9 10.31 -25.69 16.87
N LEU A 10 10.19 -25.69 15.54
CA LEU A 10 11.33 -25.79 14.62
C LEU A 10 11.84 -24.45 14.07
N SER A 11 11.21 -23.30 14.39
CA SER A 11 11.79 -22.01 14.07
C SER A 11 12.66 -21.52 15.22
N GLY A 12 13.91 -22.00 15.29
CA GLY A 12 14.95 -21.12 15.78
C GLY A 12 14.82 -19.82 14.98
N ALA A 13 14.60 -18.69 15.67
CA ALA A 13 14.41 -17.38 15.04
C ALA A 13 15.37 -17.25 13.86
N ASP A 14 14.84 -17.13 12.65
CA ASP A 14 15.67 -17.14 11.45
C ASP A 14 16.67 -15.98 11.60
N ASN A 15 17.93 -16.34 11.85
CA ASN A 15 19.02 -15.39 12.10
C ASN A 15 19.49 -14.74 10.80
N ARG A 16 18.73 -14.90 9.71
CA ARG A 16 19.05 -14.36 8.40
C ARG A 16 18.42 -12.97 8.25
N PRO A 17 19.14 -12.02 7.65
CA PRO A 17 18.54 -10.75 7.27
C PRO A 17 17.36 -10.96 6.30
N PRO A 18 16.37 -10.05 6.27
CA PRO A 18 15.29 -10.11 5.30
C PRO A 18 15.85 -10.03 3.88
N MET A 19 15.32 -10.86 2.98
CA MET A 19 15.71 -10.88 1.57
C MET A 19 15.05 -9.72 0.82
N LEU A 20 15.82 -9.02 -0.02
CA LEU A 20 15.29 -7.95 -0.86
C LEU A 20 14.43 -8.54 -1.99
N GLU A 21 13.16 -8.16 -2.01
CA GLU A 21 12.21 -8.50 -3.07
C GLU A 21 12.06 -7.35 -4.07
N LYS A 22 11.73 -7.69 -5.32
CA LYS A 22 11.52 -6.72 -6.40
C LYS A 22 10.39 -5.76 -6.02
N ASP A 23 10.60 -4.47 -6.25
CA ASP A 23 9.66 -3.37 -5.97
C ASP A 23 9.31 -3.15 -4.48
N MET A 24 9.94 -3.86 -3.54
CA MET A 24 9.66 -3.80 -2.10
C MET A 24 10.79 -3.16 -1.28
N TYR A 25 11.58 -2.27 -1.88
CA TYR A 25 12.77 -1.69 -1.24
C TYR A 25 12.48 -0.96 0.08
N ASP A 26 11.41 -0.16 0.16
CA ASP A 26 11.09 0.61 1.37
C ASP A 26 10.68 -0.31 2.54
N SER A 27 9.95 -1.40 2.24
CA SER A 27 9.61 -2.45 3.21
C SER A 27 10.86 -3.20 3.66
N TRP A 28 11.69 -3.65 2.72
CA TRP A 28 12.96 -4.32 2.99
C TRP A 28 13.90 -3.44 3.84
N LYS A 29 14.03 -2.16 3.51
CA LYS A 29 14.85 -1.19 4.26
C LYS A 29 14.36 -1.05 5.70
N SER A 30 13.06 -0.97 5.91
CA SER A 30 12.46 -0.88 7.25
C SER A 30 12.72 -2.14 8.08
N GLN A 31 12.52 -3.32 7.47
CA GLN A 31 12.80 -4.60 8.11
C GLN A 31 14.29 -4.79 8.40
N MET A 32 15.17 -4.36 7.49
CA MET A 32 16.62 -4.43 7.63
C MET A 32 17.12 -3.54 8.78
N LYS A 33 16.60 -2.31 8.90
CA LYS A 33 16.90 -1.42 10.02
C LYS A 33 16.52 -2.05 11.36
N LEU A 34 15.31 -2.62 11.45
CA LEU A 34 14.85 -3.30 12.66
C LEU A 34 15.72 -4.52 12.99
N TYR A 35 16.08 -5.30 11.98
CA TYR A 35 16.96 -6.45 12.11
C TYR A 35 18.35 -6.05 12.64
N MET A 36 18.96 -5.00 12.10
CA MET A 36 20.25 -4.48 12.58
C MET A 36 20.19 -3.96 14.01
N LEU A 37 19.13 -3.24 14.38
CA LEU A 37 18.92 -2.74 15.74
C LEU A 37 18.84 -3.86 16.78
N ASN A 38 18.30 -5.02 16.40
CA ASN A 38 18.19 -6.19 17.27
C ASN A 38 19.50 -7.01 17.38
N ARG A 39 20.59 -6.59 16.73
CA ARG A 39 21.93 -7.20 16.86
C ARG A 39 22.75 -6.54 17.95
N GLN A 40 23.81 -7.23 18.40
CA GLN A 40 24.79 -6.65 19.32
C GLN A 40 25.44 -5.42 18.66
N HIS A 41 25.53 -4.31 19.38
CA HIS A 41 25.94 -3.01 18.84
C HIS A 41 25.00 -2.44 17.77
N GLY A 42 23.72 -2.85 17.74
CA GLY A 42 22.78 -2.50 16.68
C GLY A 42 22.67 -1.01 16.36
N ARG A 43 22.77 -0.11 17.35
CA ARG A 43 22.80 1.34 17.11
C ARG A 43 24.03 1.79 16.32
N MET A 44 25.21 1.27 16.64
CA MET A 44 26.45 1.58 15.93
C MET A 44 26.46 0.96 14.53
N ILE A 45 25.88 -0.23 14.36
CA ILE A 45 25.70 -0.87 13.05
C ILE A 45 24.77 -0.04 12.16
N LEU A 46 23.67 0.49 12.73
CA LEU A 46 22.75 1.36 12.00
C LEU A 46 23.41 2.70 11.63
N GLU A 47 24.23 3.25 12.52
CA GLU A 47 24.95 4.49 12.25
C GLU A 47 25.92 4.35 11.06
N SER A 48 26.54 3.18 10.87
CA SER A 48 27.41 2.91 9.71
C SER A 48 26.70 2.94 8.35
N ILE A 49 25.36 2.83 8.32
CA ILE A 49 24.58 2.93 7.06
C ILE A 49 23.98 4.32 6.85
N GLU A 50 23.92 5.16 7.87
CA GLU A 50 23.33 6.52 7.81
C GLU A 50 24.41 7.62 7.74
N ASN A 51 25.56 7.39 8.38
CA ASN A 51 26.67 8.32 8.47
C ASN A 51 27.97 7.66 8.02
N ASP A 52 29.04 8.45 7.91
CA ASP A 52 30.37 7.88 7.70
C ASP A 52 30.77 7.05 8.93
N ALA A 53 31.24 5.83 8.71
CA ALA A 53 31.46 4.88 9.79
C ALA A 53 32.46 5.41 10.82
N ILE A 54 32.00 5.56 12.07
CA ILE A 54 32.84 5.96 13.21
C ILE A 54 33.71 4.77 13.68
N GLN A 55 33.25 3.53 13.45
CA GLN A 55 33.91 2.29 13.88
C GLN A 55 33.95 1.25 12.74
N ALA A 56 35.15 0.92 12.25
CA ALA A 56 35.35 -0.01 11.13
C ALA A 56 34.75 -1.40 11.35
N ASP A 57 34.76 -1.91 12.59
CA ASP A 57 34.15 -3.21 12.92
C ASP A 57 32.62 -3.22 12.72
N CYS A 58 31.95 -2.10 13.01
CA CYS A 58 30.51 -1.97 12.82
C CYS A 58 30.15 -1.81 11.34
N ASP A 59 30.98 -1.11 10.57
CA ASP A 59 30.82 -1.00 9.12
C ASP A 59 30.94 -2.37 8.44
N VAL A 60 31.95 -3.17 8.79
CA VAL A 60 32.10 -4.54 8.27
C VAL A 60 30.88 -5.40 8.63
N LYS A 61 30.36 -5.28 9.85
CA LYS A 61 29.13 -5.99 10.27
C LYS A 61 27.90 -5.53 9.47
N ALA A 62 27.73 -4.23 9.29
CA ALA A 62 26.65 -3.67 8.49
C ALA A 62 26.73 -4.14 7.03
N THR A 63 27.90 -4.04 6.41
CA THR A 63 28.17 -4.53 5.05
C THR A 63 27.81 -6.01 4.89
N ASN A 64 28.27 -6.87 5.81
CA ASN A 64 27.96 -8.29 5.77
C ASN A 64 26.46 -8.60 5.92
N ILE A 65 25.77 -7.87 6.81
CA ILE A 65 24.33 -8.01 6.99
C ILE A 65 23.58 -7.60 5.71
N ILE A 66 23.94 -6.48 5.11
CA ILE A 66 23.28 -6.00 3.89
C ILE A 66 23.47 -7.03 2.77
N LEU A 67 24.70 -7.46 2.52
CA LEU A 67 25.03 -8.41 1.45
C LEU A 67 24.29 -9.74 1.58
N GLN A 68 24.07 -10.23 2.81
CA GLN A 68 23.30 -11.46 3.07
C GLN A 68 21.79 -11.31 2.79
N GLY A 69 21.28 -10.07 2.83
CA GLY A 69 19.89 -9.75 2.50
C GLY A 69 19.64 -9.48 1.02
N LEU A 70 20.59 -9.75 0.14
CA LEU A 70 20.47 -9.48 -1.30
C LEU A 70 20.31 -10.74 -2.15
N PRO A 71 19.44 -10.69 -3.18
CA PRO A 71 19.47 -11.60 -4.31
C PRO A 71 20.82 -11.58 -5.04
N LEU A 72 21.18 -12.71 -5.68
CA LEU A 72 22.50 -12.90 -6.31
C LEU A 72 22.79 -11.90 -7.43
N ASP A 73 21.79 -11.52 -8.21
CA ASP A 73 21.88 -10.53 -9.28
C ASP A 73 22.18 -9.13 -8.72
N VAL A 74 21.54 -8.75 -7.62
CA VAL A 74 21.82 -7.47 -6.93
C VAL A 74 23.18 -7.50 -6.26
N TYR A 75 23.51 -8.59 -5.58
CA TYR A 75 24.82 -8.80 -4.93
C TYR A 75 25.98 -8.58 -5.91
N ALA A 76 25.91 -9.19 -7.10
CA ALA A 76 26.95 -9.07 -8.12
C ALA A 76 27.20 -7.61 -8.54
N LEU A 77 26.16 -6.79 -8.57
CA LEU A 77 26.22 -5.39 -8.98
C LEU A 77 26.77 -4.44 -7.90
N VAL A 78 26.68 -4.81 -6.62
CA VAL A 78 27.05 -3.92 -5.50
C VAL A 78 28.28 -4.38 -4.74
N SER A 79 28.69 -5.65 -4.87
CA SER A 79 29.81 -6.28 -4.13
C SER A 79 31.19 -5.62 -4.31
N ILE A 80 31.34 -4.69 -5.26
CA ILE A 80 32.56 -3.90 -5.44
C ILE A 80 32.75 -2.84 -4.36
N HIS A 81 31.67 -2.42 -3.68
CA HIS A 81 31.70 -1.41 -2.63
C HIS A 81 32.00 -2.07 -1.28
N LYS A 82 32.83 -1.41 -0.45
CA LYS A 82 33.31 -1.98 0.82
C LYS A 82 32.71 -1.32 2.06
N VAL A 83 32.10 -0.14 1.88
CA VAL A 83 31.51 0.67 2.94
C VAL A 83 30.00 0.48 2.95
N ALA A 84 29.40 0.29 4.14
CA ALA A 84 28.00 -0.07 4.26
C ALA A 84 27.08 1.03 3.71
N LYS A 85 27.42 2.30 3.96
CA LYS A 85 26.73 3.47 3.42
C LYS A 85 26.70 3.49 1.89
N GLU A 86 27.86 3.39 1.23
CA GLU A 86 27.95 3.37 -0.23
C GLU A 86 27.13 2.22 -0.84
N LEU A 87 27.16 1.07 -0.17
CA LEU A 87 26.44 -0.11 -0.60
C LEU A 87 24.92 0.09 -0.46
N CYS A 88 24.44 0.67 0.64
CA CYS A 88 23.04 1.07 0.81
C CYS A 88 22.60 2.10 -0.24
N GLU A 89 23.40 3.13 -0.50
CA GLU A 89 23.12 4.14 -1.52
C GLU A 89 23.04 3.51 -2.92
N ARG A 90 23.96 2.58 -3.25
CA ARG A 90 23.95 1.87 -4.54
C ARG A 90 22.74 0.96 -4.69
N ILE A 91 22.34 0.21 -3.68
CA ILE A 91 21.12 -0.64 -3.72
C ILE A 91 19.89 0.24 -3.90
N GLN A 92 19.81 1.35 -3.16
CA GLN A 92 18.73 2.32 -3.32
C GLN A 92 18.63 2.80 -4.78
N MET A 93 19.78 3.15 -5.38
CA MET A 93 19.86 3.60 -6.76
C MET A 93 19.44 2.52 -7.77
N LEU A 94 19.82 1.26 -7.54
CA LEU A 94 19.47 0.15 -8.42
C LEU A 94 17.98 -0.22 -8.34
N MET A 95 17.40 -0.14 -7.14
CA MET A 95 16.01 -0.55 -6.90
C MET A 95 15.00 0.56 -7.17
N GLN A 96 15.37 1.81 -6.92
CA GLN A 96 14.47 2.96 -7.03
C GLN A 96 14.86 3.93 -8.15
N GLY A 97 15.92 3.63 -8.93
CA GLY A 97 16.49 4.52 -9.93
C GLY A 97 17.36 5.63 -9.31
N THR A 98 17.71 6.67 -10.07
CA THR A 98 18.18 7.93 -9.47
C THR A 98 17.22 8.31 -8.38
N SER A 99 17.72 8.44 -7.15
CA SER A 99 16.93 8.64 -5.94
C SER A 99 15.71 9.48 -6.28
N LEU A 100 14.53 8.88 -6.32
CA LEU A 100 13.32 9.67 -6.49
C LEU A 100 13.37 10.67 -5.35
N THR A 101 13.53 11.94 -5.69
CA THR A 101 13.74 12.99 -4.72
C THR A 101 12.55 12.96 -3.77
N LYS A 102 12.75 13.41 -2.53
CA LYS A 102 11.64 13.52 -1.58
C LYS A 102 10.41 14.15 -2.24
N GLN A 103 10.64 15.19 -3.04
CA GLN A 103 9.63 15.88 -3.84
C GLN A 103 8.93 14.98 -4.86
N GLU A 104 9.65 14.17 -5.64
CA GLU A 104 9.02 13.28 -6.62
C GLU A 104 8.16 12.18 -5.95
N ARG A 105 8.54 11.73 -4.74
CA ARG A 105 7.72 10.77 -3.98
C ARG A 105 6.45 11.43 -3.46
N GLU A 106 6.58 12.65 -2.93
CA GLU A 106 5.44 13.46 -2.53
C GLU A 106 4.49 13.67 -3.72
N CYS A 107 5.00 14.06 -4.89
CA CYS A 107 4.19 14.22 -6.10
C CYS A 107 3.45 12.93 -6.48
N LYS A 108 4.13 11.77 -6.46
CA LYS A 108 3.50 10.48 -6.78
C LYS A 108 2.37 10.14 -5.81
N LEU A 109 2.57 10.36 -4.51
CA LEU A 109 1.55 10.09 -3.50
C LEU A 109 0.36 11.05 -3.66
N TYR A 110 0.60 12.34 -3.90
CA TYR A 110 -0.47 13.29 -4.22
C TYR A 110 -1.27 12.86 -5.45
N ASP A 111 -0.60 12.44 -6.52
CA ASP A 111 -1.24 11.93 -7.72
C ASP A 111 -2.06 10.67 -7.45
N GLU A 112 -1.54 9.75 -6.64
CA GLU A 112 -2.23 8.50 -6.27
C GLU A 112 -3.47 8.79 -5.43
N PHE A 113 -3.39 9.74 -4.50
CA PHE A 113 -4.53 10.20 -3.71
C PHE A 113 -5.54 10.93 -4.58
N ASP A 114 -5.12 11.82 -5.46
CA ASP A 114 -6.02 12.53 -6.37
C ASP A 114 -6.76 11.55 -7.31
N LYS A 115 -6.05 10.55 -7.84
CA LYS A 115 -6.62 9.54 -8.74
C LYS A 115 -7.26 8.37 -8.01
N PHE A 116 -7.26 8.38 -6.67
CA PHE A 116 -7.80 7.26 -5.90
C PHE A 116 -9.28 7.03 -6.21
N ALA A 117 -9.58 5.83 -6.70
CA ALA A 117 -10.88 5.45 -7.22
C ALA A 117 -11.32 4.09 -6.66
N TYR A 118 -12.64 3.92 -6.53
CA TYR A 118 -13.24 2.64 -6.22
C TYR A 118 -13.09 1.70 -7.42
N LYS A 119 -12.56 0.50 -7.22
CA LYS A 119 -12.35 -0.50 -8.27
C LYS A 119 -13.61 -1.33 -8.49
N LYS A 120 -13.89 -1.66 -9.75
CA LYS A 120 -15.03 -2.53 -10.07
C LYS A 120 -14.87 -3.90 -9.39
N GLY A 121 -15.86 -4.28 -8.58
CA GLY A 121 -15.89 -5.57 -7.88
C GLY A 121 -15.07 -5.64 -6.59
N GLU A 122 -14.43 -4.54 -6.14
CA GLU A 122 -13.84 -4.53 -4.80
C GLU A 122 -14.93 -4.41 -3.73
N SER A 123 -14.69 -4.99 -2.55
CA SER A 123 -15.58 -4.87 -1.39
C SER A 123 -15.29 -3.59 -0.59
N LEU A 124 -16.21 -3.16 0.27
CA LEU A 124 -15.97 -1.99 1.13
C LEU A 124 -14.74 -2.20 2.04
N PRO A 125 -14.52 -3.38 2.67
CA PRO A 125 -13.31 -3.64 3.43
C PRO A 125 -12.01 -3.55 2.60
N ASP A 126 -12.00 -4.07 1.37
CA ASP A 126 -10.82 -3.99 0.49
C ASP A 126 -10.50 -2.54 0.09
N PHE A 127 -11.54 -1.77 -0.23
CA PHE A 127 -11.44 -0.34 -0.49
C PHE A 127 -10.86 0.41 0.72
N TYR A 128 -11.38 0.16 1.92
CA TYR A 128 -10.89 0.78 3.15
C TYR A 128 -9.43 0.42 3.43
N LEU A 129 -9.03 -0.84 3.24
CA LEU A 129 -7.64 -1.27 3.42
C LEU A 129 -6.72 -0.53 2.44
N ARG A 130 -7.08 -0.46 1.15
CA ARG A 130 -6.32 0.28 0.13
C ARG A 130 -6.17 1.76 0.49
N PHE A 131 -7.26 2.40 0.92
CA PHE A 131 -7.24 3.80 1.30
C PHE A 131 -6.37 4.04 2.54
N SER A 132 -6.47 3.17 3.55
CA SER A 132 -5.69 3.26 4.79
C SER A 132 -4.19 3.07 4.55
N LEU A 133 -3.81 2.14 3.67
CA LEU A 133 -2.42 1.97 3.26
C LEU A 133 -1.85 3.23 2.59
N LEU A 134 -2.62 3.85 1.69
CA LEU A 134 -2.21 5.11 1.04
C LEU A 134 -2.03 6.25 2.06
N LEU A 135 -2.95 6.39 3.03
CA LEU A 135 -2.80 7.40 4.09
C LEU A 135 -1.57 7.14 4.96
N ASN A 136 -1.27 5.87 5.26
CA ASN A 136 -0.06 5.51 6.01
C ASN A 136 1.20 5.90 5.24
N ASP A 137 1.27 5.60 3.94
CA ASP A 137 2.40 5.99 3.10
C ASP A 137 2.57 7.51 3.07
N MET A 138 1.49 8.27 2.92
CA MET A 138 1.52 9.73 3.01
C MET A 138 2.05 10.25 4.34
N ASN A 139 1.61 9.67 5.45
CA ASN A 139 2.06 10.04 6.79
C ASN A 139 3.55 9.74 7.01
N ILE A 140 4.07 8.63 6.46
CA ILE A 140 5.50 8.26 6.53
C ILE A 140 6.37 9.36 5.89
N TYR A 141 5.89 9.98 4.80
CA TYR A 141 6.59 11.07 4.14
C TYR A 141 6.24 12.46 4.69
N ASN A 142 5.53 12.53 5.82
CA ASN A 142 5.10 13.76 6.49
C ASN A 142 4.23 14.68 5.61
N ILE A 143 3.49 14.07 4.67
CA ILE A 143 2.44 14.74 3.91
C ILE A 143 1.24 14.90 4.83
N LYS A 144 0.96 16.12 5.25
CA LYS A 144 -0.16 16.42 6.14
C LYS A 144 -1.41 16.71 5.30
N LEU A 145 -2.39 15.82 5.38
CA LEU A 145 -3.74 16.05 4.88
C LEU A 145 -4.64 16.48 6.04
N GLU A 146 -5.50 17.46 5.81
CA GLU A 146 -6.53 17.79 6.78
C GLU A 146 -7.58 16.67 6.85
N GLN A 147 -8.12 16.41 8.05
CA GLN A 147 -9.11 15.37 8.25
C GLN A 147 -10.33 15.54 7.34
N PHE A 148 -10.73 16.78 7.09
CA PHE A 148 -11.80 17.11 6.15
C PHE A 148 -11.50 16.66 4.71
N GLN A 149 -10.27 16.85 4.24
CA GLN A 149 -9.84 16.42 2.91
C GLN A 149 -9.86 14.89 2.80
N VAL A 150 -9.32 14.21 3.81
CA VAL A 150 -9.31 12.74 3.88
C VAL A 150 -10.73 12.18 3.86
N ASN A 151 -11.61 12.68 4.72
CA ASN A 151 -12.99 12.21 4.83
C ASN A 151 -13.81 12.50 3.58
N THR A 152 -13.66 13.70 3.03
CA THR A 152 -14.35 14.09 1.80
C THR A 152 -13.88 13.21 0.64
N LYS A 153 -12.58 12.92 0.54
CA LYS A 153 -12.05 12.02 -0.49
C LYS A 153 -12.62 10.61 -0.34
N PHE A 154 -12.54 10.04 0.86
CA PHE A 154 -13.06 8.70 1.16
C PHE A 154 -14.53 8.55 0.74
N LEU A 155 -15.38 9.51 1.13
CA LEU A 155 -16.82 9.47 0.84
C LEU A 155 -17.14 9.73 -0.64
N ASN A 156 -16.43 10.65 -1.30
CA ASN A 156 -16.70 11.00 -2.71
C ASN A 156 -16.22 9.93 -3.68
N THR A 157 -15.29 9.06 -3.27
CA THR A 157 -14.79 7.98 -4.11
C THR A 157 -15.74 6.77 -4.12
N LEU A 158 -16.65 6.65 -3.15
CA LEU A 158 -17.60 5.53 -3.09
C LEU A 158 -18.54 5.52 -4.29
N PRO A 159 -18.93 4.32 -4.79
CA PRO A 159 -19.77 4.20 -5.96
C PRO A 159 -21.22 4.62 -5.69
N PRO A 160 -22.04 4.87 -6.73
CA PRO A 160 -23.36 5.53 -6.59
C PRO A 160 -24.36 4.82 -5.67
N GLU A 161 -24.25 3.50 -5.49
CA GLU A 161 -25.05 2.71 -4.56
C GLU A 161 -24.90 3.17 -3.09
N TRP A 162 -23.82 3.86 -2.75
CA TRP A 162 -23.58 4.44 -1.43
C TRP A 162 -24.08 5.88 -1.27
N SER A 163 -24.60 6.50 -2.33
CA SER A 163 -24.94 7.94 -2.39
C SER A 163 -25.84 8.43 -1.25
N LYS A 164 -26.83 7.61 -0.86
CA LYS A 164 -27.71 7.89 0.27
C LYS A 164 -26.91 7.99 1.58
N PHE A 165 -26.11 6.99 1.89
CA PHE A 165 -25.33 6.94 3.13
C PHE A 165 -24.24 8.01 3.17
N VAL A 166 -23.64 8.33 2.02
CA VAL A 166 -22.70 9.46 1.89
C VAL A 166 -23.38 10.79 2.23
N THR A 167 -24.60 11.02 1.73
CA THR A 167 -25.38 12.22 2.05
C THR A 167 -25.70 12.29 3.54
N ASP A 168 -26.15 11.17 4.13
CA ASP A 168 -26.48 11.10 5.56
C ASP A 168 -25.27 11.44 6.44
N VAL A 169 -24.10 10.88 6.12
CA VAL A 169 -22.83 11.20 6.81
C VAL A 169 -22.50 12.68 6.73
N LYS A 170 -22.58 13.27 5.53
CA LYS A 170 -22.24 14.69 5.31
C LYS A 170 -23.18 15.65 6.03
N LEU A 171 -24.42 15.24 6.29
CA LEU A 171 -25.40 16.05 7.01
C LEU A 171 -25.28 15.93 8.53
N VAL A 172 -24.97 14.74 9.04
CA VAL A 172 -25.07 14.42 10.47
C VAL A 172 -23.73 14.45 11.18
N ARG A 173 -22.63 14.18 10.49
CA ARG A 173 -21.28 14.07 11.09
C ARG A 173 -20.42 15.29 10.77
N ASP A 174 -19.62 15.71 11.73
CA ASP A 174 -18.57 16.69 11.49
C ASP A 174 -17.36 16.02 10.83
N LEU A 175 -17.14 16.37 9.56
CA LEU A 175 -16.05 15.83 8.75
C LEU A 175 -14.67 16.35 9.16
N HIS A 176 -14.57 17.36 10.02
CA HIS A 176 -13.27 17.85 10.51
C HIS A 176 -12.72 17.01 11.67
N THR A 177 -13.60 16.31 12.40
CA THR A 177 -13.24 15.60 13.63
C THR A 177 -13.48 14.10 13.56
N THR A 178 -14.40 13.65 12.71
CA THR A 178 -14.64 12.22 12.48
C THR A 178 -13.41 11.58 11.85
N ASN A 179 -12.98 10.40 12.30
CA ASN A 179 -11.90 9.67 11.63
C ASN A 179 -12.45 8.67 10.59
N VAL A 180 -11.57 8.18 9.71
CA VAL A 180 -11.96 7.27 8.62
C VAL A 180 -12.53 5.95 9.17
N ASP A 181 -12.01 5.46 10.30
CA ASP A 181 -12.46 4.20 10.90
C ASP A 181 -13.93 4.27 11.33
N GLN A 182 -14.34 5.42 11.87
CA GLN A 182 -15.74 5.68 12.24
C GLN A 182 -16.65 5.76 11.01
N LEU A 183 -16.16 6.32 9.90
CA LEU A 183 -16.90 6.34 8.64
C LEU A 183 -17.05 4.93 8.06
N HIS A 184 -15.96 4.16 8.04
CA HIS A 184 -15.97 2.77 7.60
C HIS A 184 -16.92 1.91 8.43
N ALA A 185 -16.88 2.03 9.76
CA ALA A 185 -17.79 1.29 10.65
C ALA A 185 -19.26 1.62 10.40
N TYR A 186 -19.59 2.89 10.14
CA TYR A 186 -20.96 3.29 9.77
C TYR A 186 -21.39 2.70 8.43
N LEU A 187 -20.55 2.81 7.40
CA LEU A 187 -20.85 2.27 6.07
C LEU A 187 -20.99 0.74 6.11
N GLY A 188 -20.15 0.04 6.89
CA GLY A 188 -20.23 -1.40 7.06
C GLY A 188 -21.59 -1.87 7.60
N GLN A 189 -22.25 -1.10 8.45
CA GLN A 189 -23.61 -1.41 8.94
C GLN A 189 -24.67 -1.36 7.83
N HIS A 190 -24.37 -0.69 6.72
CA HIS A 190 -25.29 -0.46 5.61
C HIS A 190 -24.87 -1.19 4.33
N GLU A 191 -23.82 -2.01 4.38
CA GLU A 191 -23.27 -2.72 3.22
C GLU A 191 -24.28 -3.64 2.53
N TYR A 192 -25.14 -4.31 3.30
CA TYR A 192 -26.23 -5.13 2.74
C TYR A 192 -27.14 -4.31 1.80
N HIS A 193 -27.57 -3.13 2.26
CA HIS A 193 -28.48 -2.27 1.49
C HIS A 193 -27.79 -1.69 0.26
N ALA A 194 -26.52 -1.28 0.37
CA ALA A 194 -25.75 -0.80 -0.78
C ALA A 194 -25.61 -1.91 -1.85
N ASN A 195 -25.37 -3.15 -1.41
CA ASN A 195 -25.29 -4.30 -2.32
C ASN A 195 -26.62 -4.63 -3.00
N GLU A 196 -27.76 -4.50 -2.30
CA GLU A 196 -29.08 -4.65 -2.93
C GLU A 196 -29.30 -3.61 -4.03
N VAL A 197 -28.97 -2.34 -3.77
CA VAL A 197 -29.06 -1.26 -4.77
C VAL A 197 -28.19 -1.56 -5.98
N ARG A 198 -26.95 -2.02 -5.76
CA ARG A 198 -26.03 -2.43 -6.84
C ARG A 198 -26.63 -3.53 -7.72
N LEU A 199 -27.15 -4.60 -7.11
CA LEU A 199 -27.76 -5.72 -7.84
C LEU A 199 -29.01 -5.27 -8.62
N MET A 200 -29.86 -4.43 -8.04
CA MET A 200 -31.03 -3.88 -8.73
C MET A 200 -30.63 -3.06 -9.96
N HIS A 201 -29.58 -2.25 -9.85
CA HIS A 201 -29.04 -1.48 -10.97
C HIS A 201 -28.48 -2.39 -12.08
N GLU A 202 -27.71 -3.42 -11.72
CA GLU A 202 -27.17 -4.40 -12.67
C GLU A 202 -28.31 -5.11 -13.45
N HIS A 203 -29.32 -5.62 -12.75
CA HIS A 203 -30.48 -6.25 -13.39
C HIS A 203 -31.26 -5.30 -14.30
N THR A 204 -31.40 -4.03 -13.90
CA THR A 204 -32.12 -3.03 -14.71
C THR A 204 -31.31 -2.67 -15.97
N SER A 205 -30.00 -2.53 -15.86
CA SER A 205 -29.12 -2.28 -17.01
C SER A 205 -29.14 -3.45 -18.01
N ASP A 206 -29.13 -4.70 -17.52
CA ASP A 206 -29.20 -5.89 -18.37
C ASP A 206 -30.54 -5.99 -19.12
N LEU A 207 -31.66 -5.71 -18.44
CA LEU A 207 -32.98 -5.67 -19.07
C LEU A 207 -33.05 -4.60 -20.17
N LEU A 208 -32.50 -3.41 -19.93
CA LEU A 208 -32.46 -2.34 -20.94
C LEU A 208 -31.57 -2.69 -22.12
N ALA A 209 -30.43 -3.34 -21.90
CA ALA A 209 -29.55 -3.82 -22.97
C ALA A 209 -30.26 -4.86 -23.85
N LEU A 210 -30.98 -5.82 -23.24
CA LEU A 210 -31.77 -6.81 -23.96
C LEU A 210 -32.88 -6.17 -24.81
N VAL A 211 -33.60 -5.19 -24.25
CA VAL A 211 -34.64 -4.45 -24.99
C VAL A 211 -34.05 -3.68 -26.17
N ALA A 212 -32.91 -3.02 -25.99
CA ALA A 212 -32.22 -2.29 -27.06
C ALA A 212 -31.79 -3.24 -28.20
N HIS A 213 -31.21 -4.39 -27.87
CA HIS A 213 -30.83 -5.40 -28.87
C HIS A 213 -32.04 -5.97 -29.61
N HIS A 214 -33.17 -6.20 -28.93
CA HIS A 214 -34.39 -6.67 -29.57
C HIS A 214 -34.99 -5.61 -30.52
N GLN A 215 -34.98 -4.34 -30.13
CA GLN A 215 -35.46 -3.23 -30.97
C GLN A 215 -34.59 -3.01 -32.21
N MET A 216 -33.26 -3.11 -32.08
CA MET A 216 -32.35 -3.01 -33.23
C MET A 216 -32.52 -4.16 -34.22
N ASN A 217 -32.73 -5.39 -33.75
CA ASN A 217 -32.95 -6.55 -34.62
C ASN A 217 -34.30 -6.48 -35.33
N ASN A 218 -35.38 -6.07 -34.65
CA ASN A 218 -36.71 -5.96 -35.28
C ASN A 218 -36.78 -4.84 -36.33
N SER A 219 -36.03 -3.76 -36.15
CA SER A 219 -35.96 -2.66 -37.13
C SER A 219 -35.15 -3.04 -38.39
N THR A 220 -34.32 -4.08 -38.34
CA THR A 220 -33.64 -4.63 -39.53
C THR A 220 -34.56 -5.50 -40.38
N TYR A 221 -35.60 -6.12 -39.79
CA TYR A 221 -36.54 -7.00 -40.51
C TYR A 221 -37.75 -6.27 -41.11
N GLN A 222 -38.00 -5.00 -40.77
CA GLN A 222 -39.11 -4.20 -41.32
C GLN A 222 -38.74 -3.37 -42.56
N GLN A 223 -37.50 -3.45 -43.05
CA GLN A 223 -37.11 -2.87 -44.34
C GLN A 223 -37.17 -3.91 -45.47
N HIS A 224 -38.38 -4.28 -45.90
CA HIS A 224 -38.61 -4.93 -47.20
C HIS A 224 -39.97 -4.54 -47.76
#